data_AF-A0A443QTW7-F1
#
_entry.id   AF-A0A443QTW7-F1
#
_cell.length_a   1.000
_cell.length_b   1.000
_cell.length_c   1.000
_cell.angle_alpha   90.00
_cell.angle_beta   90.00
_cell.angle_gamma   90.00
#
_symmetry.space_group_name_H-M   'P 1'
#
loop_
_entity.id
_entity.type
_entity.pdbx_description
1 polymer ?
#
loop_
_entity_poly.entity_id
_entity_poly.type
_entity_poly.pdbx_seq_one_letter_code
_entity_poly.pdbx_strand_id
1 'polypeptide(L)'
;MKTLIAIILDESGSMHSKKADTIGGYNSFLEEQRKLKDDEARFYLIKFNSVVTVVHNDLPLNDVPLMDESTYTPGGCTALYDAIAEGVKLMEKNK
;
A
#
# COMPACT_ATOMS: atom_id res chain seq x y z
N MET A 1 8.08 -17.75 -9.96
CA MET A 1 8.80 -16.49 -9.68
C MET A 1 8.35 -16.03 -8.30
N LYS A 2 9.12 -15.21 -7.56
CA LYS A 2 8.64 -14.65 -6.28
C LYS A 2 8.45 -13.16 -6.52
N THR A 3 7.21 -12.73 -6.69
CA THR A 3 6.88 -11.32 -6.90
C THR A 3 6.62 -10.62 -5.57
N LEU A 4 7.27 -9.48 -5.39
CA LEU A 4 7.03 -8.60 -4.25
C LEU A 4 6.35 -7.34 -4.76
N ILE A 5 5.21 -7.00 -4.18
CA ILE A 5 4.44 -5.80 -4.50
C ILE A 5 4.46 -4.90 -3.27
N ALA A 6 5.10 -3.74 -3.37
CA ALA A 6 5.09 -2.74 -2.32
C ALA A 6 4.38 -1.48 -2.80
N ILE A 7 3.32 -1.10 -2.08
CA ILE A 7 2.60 0.14 -2.30
C ILE A 7 3.01 1.15 -1.24
N ILE A 8 3.52 2.30 -1.70
CA ILE A 8 3.75 3.49 -0.88
C ILE A 8 2.59 4.45 -1.17
N LEU A 9 1.64 4.54 -0.23
CA LEU A 9 0.37 5.24 -0.42
C LEU A 9 0.36 6.58 0.33
N ASP A 10 0.19 7.66 -0.42
CA ASP A 10 0.00 9.00 0.14
C ASP A 10 -1.34 9.09 0.87
N GLU A 11 -1.32 9.46 2.13
CA GLU A 11 -2.47 9.75 2.99
C GLU A 11 -2.39 11.19 3.53
N SER A 12 -1.66 12.08 2.88
CA SER A 12 -1.58 13.49 3.25
C SER A 12 -2.93 14.20 3.09
N GLY A 13 -3.12 15.32 3.79
CA GLY A 13 -4.38 16.08 3.73
C GLY A 13 -4.79 16.52 2.32
N SER A 14 -3.82 16.68 1.40
CA SER A 14 -4.08 17.02 0.00
C SER A 14 -4.84 15.95 -0.78
N MET A 15 -4.84 14.71 -0.25
CA MET A 15 -5.51 13.56 -0.86
C MET A 15 -7.00 13.47 -0.53
N HIS A 16 -7.54 14.33 0.34
CA HIS A 16 -8.98 14.34 0.65
C HIS A 16 -9.86 14.43 -0.59
N SER A 17 -9.51 15.30 -1.54
CA SER A 17 -10.26 15.47 -2.78
C SER A 17 -10.15 14.27 -3.74
N LYS A 18 -9.15 13.40 -3.53
CA LYS A 18 -8.89 12.20 -4.34
C LYS A 18 -9.20 10.90 -3.58
N LYS A 19 -9.94 10.99 -2.46
CA LYS A 19 -10.17 9.85 -1.56
C LYS A 19 -10.82 8.68 -2.28
N ALA A 20 -11.94 8.92 -2.95
CA ALA A 20 -12.69 7.89 -3.68
C ALA A 20 -11.86 7.26 -4.81
N ASP A 21 -11.19 8.09 -5.61
CA ASP A 21 -10.34 7.62 -6.72
C ASP A 21 -9.17 6.77 -6.22
N THR A 22 -8.55 7.14 -5.10
CA THR A 22 -7.43 6.40 -4.51
C THR A 22 -7.88 5.02 -4.02
N ILE A 23 -9.03 4.96 -3.32
CA ILE A 23 -9.63 3.70 -2.87
C ILE A 23 -9.97 2.80 -4.07
N GLY A 24 -10.63 3.37 -5.09
CA GLY A 24 -11.01 2.65 -6.30
C GLY A 24 -9.79 2.11 -7.05
N GLY A 25 -8.74 2.92 -7.20
CA GLY A 25 -7.50 2.54 -7.85
C GLY A 25 -6.76 1.42 -7.12
N TYR A 26 -6.62 1.54 -5.79
CA TYR A 26 -6.02 0.49 -4.95
C TYR A 26 -6.77 -0.84 -5.09
N ASN A 27 -8.10 -0.82 -4.96
CA ASN A 27 -8.93 -2.02 -5.03
C ASN A 27 -8.89 -2.66 -6.42
N SER A 28 -8.96 -1.85 -7.48
CA SER A 28 -8.89 -2.34 -8.86
C SER A 28 -7.54 -3.00 -9.14
N PHE A 29 -6.44 -2.36 -8.71
CA PHE A 29 -5.10 -2.93 -8.82
C PHE A 29 -5.00 -4.27 -8.09
N LEU A 30 -5.48 -4.36 -6.85
CA LEU A 30 -5.43 -5.60 -6.07
C LEU A 30 -6.17 -6.75 -6.77
N GLU A 31 -7.37 -6.48 -7.28
CA GLU A 31 -8.17 -7.47 -8.02
C GLU A 31 -7.54 -7.87 -9.36
N GLU A 32 -6.84 -6.96 -10.04
CA GLU A 32 -6.08 -7.29 -11.24
C GLU A 32 -4.89 -8.20 -10.94
N GLN A 33 -4.12 -7.89 -9.90
CA GLN A 33 -2.97 -8.71 -9.50
C GLN A 33 -3.40 -10.11 -9.07
N ARG A 34 -4.53 -10.25 -8.38
CA ARG A 34 -5.09 -11.56 -7.95
C ARG A 34 -5.46 -12.49 -9.10
N LYS A 35 -5.75 -11.94 -10.28
CA LYS A 35 -6.10 -12.74 -11.47
C LYS A 35 -4.87 -13.39 -12.10
N LEU A 36 -3.65 -12.94 -11.76
CA LEU A 36 -2.41 -13.52 -12.24
C LEU A 36 -2.17 -14.85 -11.51
N LYS A 37 -2.53 -15.96 -12.17
CA LYS A 37 -2.60 -17.30 -11.55
C LYS A 37 -1.24 -17.95 -11.21
N ASP A 38 -0.15 -17.42 -11.74
CA ASP A 38 1.17 -18.08 -11.72
C ASP A 38 2.15 -17.52 -10.67
N ASP A 39 1.71 -16.65 -9.76
CA ASP A 39 2.62 -15.95 -8.85
C ASP A 39 2.21 -16.02 -7.37
N GLU A 40 3.14 -16.45 -6.51
CA GLU A 40 3.04 -16.34 -5.05
C GLU A 40 3.40 -14.92 -4.61
N ALA A 41 2.58 -13.95 -5.01
CA ALA A 41 2.86 -12.55 -4.74
C ALA A 41 2.75 -12.22 -3.24
N ARG A 42 3.76 -11.52 -2.73
CA ARG A 42 3.79 -10.96 -1.37
C ARG A 42 3.55 -9.46 -1.42
N PHE A 43 2.69 -8.98 -0.53
CA PHE A 43 2.20 -7.62 -0.55
C PHE A 43 2.65 -6.83 0.68
N TYR A 44 3.05 -5.59 0.43
CA TYR A 44 3.48 -4.63 1.42
C TYR A 44 2.69 -3.34 1.20
N LEU A 45 2.12 -2.80 2.27
CA LEU A 45 1.42 -1.52 2.23
C LEU A 45 2.01 -0.60 3.28
N ILE A 46 2.59 0.50 2.82
CA ILE A 46 3.10 1.58 3.63
C ILE A 46 2.26 2.80 3.30
N LYS A 47 1.64 3.40 4.31
CA LYS A 47 0.89 4.64 4.19
C LYS A 47 1.70 5.77 4.80
N PHE A 48 1.61 6.96 4.26
CA PHE A 48 2.31 8.10 4.83
C PHE A 48 1.48 9.36 4.85
N ASN A 49 1.60 10.10 5.93
CA ASN A 49 1.16 11.48 6.05
C ASN A 49 2.24 12.29 6.79
N SER A 50 1.94 12.94 7.92
CA SER A 50 2.97 13.44 8.84
C SER A 50 3.82 12.32 9.45
N VAL A 51 3.33 11.07 9.44
CA VAL A 51 4.04 9.88 9.92
C VAL A 51 3.98 8.76 8.89
N VAL A 52 4.89 7.80 9.00
CA VAL A 52 4.91 6.58 8.19
C VAL A 52 4.27 5.43 8.97
N THR A 53 3.33 4.73 8.34
CA THR A 53 2.62 3.59 8.93
C THR A 53 2.77 2.37 8.04
N VAL A 54 3.32 1.28 8.59
CA VAL A 54 3.38 -0.02 7.92
C VAL A 54 2.08 -0.77 8.23
N VAL A 55 1.23 -0.93 7.21
CA VAL A 55 -0.10 -1.56 7.36
C VAL A 55 -0.02 -3.05 7.06
N HIS A 56 0.72 -3.42 6.02
CA HIS A 56 0.96 -4.82 5.66
C HIS A 56 2.46 -5.05 5.48
N ASN A 57 2.96 -6.12 6.08
CA ASN A 57 4.35 -6.55 5.99
C ASN A 57 4.36 -8.04 5.63
N ASP A 58 4.76 -8.34 4.39
CA ASP A 58 4.81 -9.70 3.86
C ASP A 58 3.47 -10.46 3.96
N LEU A 59 2.39 -9.88 3.43
CA LEU A 59 1.08 -10.55 3.41
C LEU A 59 0.88 -11.29 2.08
N PRO A 60 0.34 -12.52 2.04
CA PRO A 60 -0.09 -13.13 0.77
C PRO A 60 -1.08 -12.20 0.05
N LEU A 61 -0.92 -12.00 -1.25
CA LEU A 61 -1.79 -11.11 -2.03
C LEU A 61 -3.30 -11.42 -1.89
N ASN A 62 -3.63 -12.71 -1.78
CA ASN A 62 -5.02 -13.16 -1.62
C ASN A 62 -5.62 -12.82 -0.24
N ASP A 63 -4.78 -12.54 0.76
CA ASP A 63 -5.22 -12.22 2.12
C ASP A 63 -5.30 -10.70 2.37
N VAL A 64 -4.86 -9.88 1.40
CA VAL A 64 -4.88 -8.41 1.52
C VAL A 64 -6.33 -7.90 1.52
N PRO A 65 -6.79 -7.15 2.53
CA PRO A 65 -8.14 -6.58 2.50
C PRO A 65 -8.27 -5.48 1.44
N LEU A 66 -9.48 -5.32 0.90
CA LEU A 66 -9.83 -4.13 0.13
C LEU A 66 -9.83 -2.92 1.05
N MET A 67 -9.51 -1.77 0.47
CA MET A 67 -9.53 -0.47 1.13
C MET A 67 -10.93 0.13 1.08
N ASP A 68 -11.28 0.87 2.13
CA ASP A 68 -12.53 1.58 2.28
C ASP A 68 -12.32 2.94 2.96
N GLU A 69 -13.42 3.64 3.22
CA GLU A 69 -13.36 4.98 3.81
C GLU A 69 -12.86 5.01 5.26
N SER A 70 -12.91 3.89 5.98
CA SER A 70 -12.46 3.76 7.36
C SER A 70 -10.97 3.44 7.45
N THR A 71 -10.46 2.74 6.43
CA THR A 71 -9.07 2.30 6.33
C THR A 71 -8.20 3.27 5.53
N TYR A 72 -8.79 4.26 4.86
CA TYR A 72 -8.09 5.37 4.21
C TYR A 72 -8.68 6.73 4.63
N THR A 73 -7.96 7.42 5.51
CA THR A 73 -8.34 8.68 6.17
C THR A 73 -7.23 9.73 5.96
N PRO A 74 -7.24 10.44 4.80
CA PRO A 74 -6.27 11.50 4.51
C PRO A 74 -6.18 12.56 5.62
N GLY A 75 -4.97 13.07 5.87
CA GLY A 75 -4.72 14.11 6.87
C GLY A 75 -3.24 14.46 6.98
N GLY A 76 -2.86 15.49 7.75
CA GLY A 76 -1.45 15.81 8.00
C GLY A 76 -0.63 16.23 6.77
N CYS A 77 0.70 16.10 6.89
CA CYS A 77 1.72 16.49 5.90
C CYS A 77 2.17 15.30 5.04
N THR A 78 3.38 15.35 4.46
CA THR A 78 3.86 14.43 3.43
C THR A 78 5.28 13.92 3.74
N ALA A 79 5.40 12.84 4.54
CA ALA A 79 6.65 12.16 4.89
C ALA A 79 7.07 11.13 3.83
N LEU A 80 7.08 11.52 2.54
CA LEU A 80 7.29 10.60 1.42
C LEU A 80 8.67 9.92 1.44
N TYR A 81 9.74 10.69 1.71
CA TYR A 81 11.09 10.13 1.70
C TYR A 81 11.30 9.09 2.80
N ASP A 82 10.73 9.33 3.97
CA ASP A 82 10.75 8.37 5.08
C ASP A 82 9.99 7.09 4.70
N ALA A 83 8.83 7.23 4.04
CA ALA A 83 8.01 6.11 3.59
C ALA A 83 8.73 5.23 2.55
N ILE A 84 9.42 5.85 1.58
CA ILE A 84 10.23 5.15 0.58
C ILE A 84 11.37 4.39 1.26
N ALA A 85 12.11 5.06 2.15
CA ALA A 85 13.24 4.45 2.85
C ALA A 85 12.78 3.25 3.70
N GLU A 86 11.65 3.38 4.39
CA GLU A 86 11.07 2.29 5.18
C GLU A 86 10.59 1.13 4.29
N GLY A 87 9.91 1.43 3.18
CA GLY A 87 9.47 0.42 2.22
C GLY A 87 10.61 -0.43 1.66
N VAL A 88 11.73 0.20 1.28
CA VAL A 88 12.93 -0.52 0.80
C VAL A 88 13.49 -1.42 1.91
N LYS A 89 13.65 -0.91 3.14
CA LYS A 89 14.16 -1.69 4.27
C LYS A 89 13.30 -2.92 4.58
N LEU A 90 11.97 -2.79 4.51
CA LEU A 90 11.05 -3.90 4.75
C LEU A 90 11.21 -5.01 3.71
N MET A 91 11.28 -4.63 2.43
CA MET A 91 11.45 -5.60 1.34
C MET A 91 12.81 -6.30 1.37
N GLU A 92 13.87 -5.63 1.82
CA GLU A 92 15.20 -6.24 1.96
C GLU A 92 15.27 -7.28 3.08
N LYS A 93 14.55 -7.07 4.19
CA LYS A 93 14.56 -8.00 5.34
C LYS A 93 13.92 -9.36 5.02
N ASN A 94 12.93 -9.39 4.14
CA ASN A 94 12.12 -10.58 3.84
C ASN A 94 12.44 -11.18 2.46
N LYS A 95 13.53 -10.74 1.84
CA LYS A 95 14.02 -11.25 0.56
C LYS A 95 14.56 -12.67 0.73
#